data_AF-A0A258QHW6-F1
#
_entry.id   AF-A0A258QHW6-F1
#
_cell.length_a   1.000
_cell.length_b   1.000
_cell.length_c   1.000
_cell.angle_alpha   90.00
_cell.angle_beta   90.00
_cell.angle_gamma   90.00
#
_symmetry.space_group_name_H-M   'P 1'
#
loop_
_entity.id
_entity.type
_entity.pdbx_description
1 polymer ?
#
loop_
_entity_poly.entity_id
_entity_poly.type
_entity_poly.pdbx_seq_one_letter_code
_entity_poly.pdbx_strand_id
1 'polypeptide(L)'
;YAGSVAHARTPVGSAAREELQLGAEIYGCATWEADFEAISLLLKTLNLAGLNKVYLDLSHAGVLAGILDGQNLAKEDVTAMYSLLQSKDRPRLAQWAQCLPAKTMQALMALTELNGPCAQVLTSAKSKLPKHPIIDDALAQLDQLVAAVAGLSQDVELSIDLADLRGYQYHSGVMFAAYVDQLPQPIARGGRYDHVGQAFGRSRPATGFSLDLLTLANLAPTAERKSAILAPWSADPALSAKVAELRNAGEVVIEVIAGENVETAEYICDRELLKQANAWNVVKK
;
A
#
# COMPACT_ATOMS: atom_id res chain seq x y z
N TYR A 1 -9.52 -7.08 3.23
CA TYR A 1 -9.08 -8.49 3.22
C TYR A 1 -7.67 -8.57 3.78
N ALA A 2 -7.27 -9.71 4.33
CA ALA A 2 -5.90 -9.99 4.75
C ALA A 2 -5.60 -11.47 4.46
N GLY A 3 -4.55 -11.76 3.69
CA GLY A 3 -4.23 -13.15 3.33
C GLY A 3 -2.92 -13.30 2.57
N SER A 4 -2.35 -14.50 2.63
CA SER A 4 -1.09 -14.81 1.93
C SER A 4 -1.27 -14.80 0.41
N VAL A 5 -0.32 -14.18 -0.28
CA VAL A 5 -0.16 -14.24 -1.73
C VAL A 5 1.23 -14.75 -2.06
N ALA A 6 1.35 -15.60 -3.09
CA ALA A 6 2.60 -16.22 -3.49
C ALA A 6 3.02 -15.77 -4.89
N HIS A 7 4.31 -15.47 -5.05
CA HIS A 7 4.92 -15.07 -6.30
C HIS A 7 5.87 -16.16 -6.81
N ALA A 8 5.79 -16.48 -8.11
CA ALA A 8 6.70 -17.44 -8.74
C ALA A 8 8.17 -16.99 -8.65
N ARG A 9 8.41 -15.68 -8.71
CA ARG A 9 9.71 -15.02 -8.56
C ARG A 9 9.62 -13.96 -7.48
N THR A 10 10.71 -13.73 -6.76
CA THR A 10 10.79 -12.68 -5.75
C THR A 10 10.50 -11.33 -6.40
N PRO A 11 9.53 -10.56 -5.88
CA PRO A 11 9.29 -9.19 -6.32
C PRO A 11 10.53 -8.32 -6.14
N VAL A 12 10.70 -7.32 -7.01
CA VAL A 12 11.81 -6.37 -6.90
C VAL A 12 11.72 -5.65 -5.57
N GLY A 13 12.81 -5.65 -4.79
CA GLY A 13 12.88 -5.01 -3.47
C GLY A 13 12.34 -5.86 -2.32
N SER A 14 11.88 -7.09 -2.58
CA SER A 14 11.52 -8.07 -1.55
C SER A 14 12.58 -9.16 -1.44
N ALA A 15 12.70 -9.78 -0.26
CA ALA A 15 13.45 -11.02 -0.06
C ALA A 15 12.53 -12.26 -0.02
N ALA A 16 11.21 -12.04 0.08
CA ALA A 16 10.20 -13.08 0.23
C ALA A 16 9.46 -13.32 -1.08
N ARG A 17 9.00 -14.56 -1.28
CA ARG A 17 8.08 -14.95 -2.36
C ARG A 17 6.65 -15.13 -1.88
N GLU A 18 6.42 -14.96 -0.58
CA GLU A 18 5.11 -14.94 0.04
C GLU A 18 4.97 -13.59 0.75
N GLU A 19 3.87 -12.90 0.49
CA GLU A 19 3.52 -11.63 1.15
C GLU A 19 2.20 -11.83 1.89
N LEU A 20 2.05 -11.19 3.06
CA LEU A 20 0.77 -11.17 3.76
C LEU A 20 0.01 -9.94 3.33
N GLN A 21 -0.73 -10.05 2.22
CA GLN A 21 -1.37 -8.90 1.62
C GLN A 21 -2.59 -8.45 2.43
N LEU A 22 -2.57 -7.18 2.84
CA LEU A 22 -3.70 -6.47 3.45
C LEU A 22 -4.23 -5.46 2.43
N GLY A 23 -5.55 -5.35 2.30
CA GLY A 23 -6.15 -4.36 1.41
C GLY A 23 -7.64 -4.13 1.64
N ALA A 24 -8.19 -3.14 0.96
CA ALA A 24 -9.61 -2.78 1.01
C ALA A 24 -10.09 -2.34 -0.38
N GLU A 25 -11.32 -2.72 -0.73
CA GLU A 25 -11.90 -2.48 -2.04
C GLU A 25 -13.33 -1.93 -1.93
N ILE A 26 -13.63 -0.93 -2.74
CA ILE A 26 -14.96 -0.30 -2.86
C ILE A 26 -15.53 -0.68 -4.22
N TYR A 27 -16.65 -1.41 -4.24
CA TYR A 27 -17.32 -1.83 -5.47
C TYR A 27 -18.66 -1.12 -5.67
N GLY A 28 -18.95 -0.75 -6.92
CA GLY A 28 -20.22 -0.18 -7.36
C GLY A 28 -20.32 1.33 -7.26
N CYS A 29 -19.20 2.03 -7.03
CA CYS A 29 -19.13 3.49 -7.05
C CYS A 29 -18.15 3.95 -8.14
N ALA A 30 -18.67 4.61 -9.17
CA ALA A 30 -17.87 5.09 -10.31
C ALA A 30 -17.28 6.48 -10.09
N THR A 31 -17.66 7.15 -9.00
CA THR A 31 -17.33 8.55 -8.78
C THR A 31 -16.03 8.69 -7.99
N TRP A 32 -15.38 9.83 -8.13
CA TRP A 32 -14.07 10.13 -7.54
C TRP A 32 -14.07 10.05 -6.01
N GLU A 33 -15.23 10.20 -5.35
CA GLU A 33 -15.37 10.08 -3.90
C GLU A 33 -14.92 8.70 -3.40
N ALA A 34 -15.14 7.64 -4.19
CA ALA A 34 -14.65 6.30 -3.83
C ALA A 34 -13.12 6.21 -3.91
N ASP A 35 -12.51 6.88 -4.89
CA ASP A 35 -11.05 6.91 -5.03
C ASP A 35 -10.43 7.72 -3.88
N PHE A 36 -11.04 8.85 -3.53
CA PHE A 36 -10.64 9.65 -2.38
C PHE A 36 -10.78 8.89 -1.06
N GLU A 37 -11.87 8.15 -0.86
CA GLU A 37 -12.08 7.31 0.33
C GLU A 37 -11.01 6.21 0.43
N ALA A 38 -10.67 5.55 -0.68
CA ALA A 38 -9.61 4.54 -0.72
C ALA A 38 -8.24 5.13 -0.34
N ILE A 39 -7.88 6.27 -0.92
CA ILE A 39 -6.63 6.99 -0.58
C ILE A 39 -6.65 7.41 0.90
N SER A 40 -7.74 8.00 1.37
CA SER A 40 -7.89 8.46 2.75
C SER A 40 -7.78 7.32 3.76
N LEU A 41 -8.37 6.16 3.47
CA LEU A 41 -8.28 4.97 4.30
C LEU A 41 -6.86 4.41 4.32
N LEU A 42 -6.16 4.38 3.18
CA LEU A 42 -4.76 3.99 3.11
C LEU A 42 -3.90 4.91 3.99
N LEU A 43 -4.01 6.22 3.83
CA LEU A 43 -3.20 7.18 4.59
C LEU A 43 -3.49 7.07 6.10
N LYS A 44 -4.75 6.90 6.51
CA LYS A 44 -5.12 6.62 7.90
C LYS A 44 -4.51 5.32 8.42
N THR A 45 -4.47 4.28 7.59
CA THR A 45 -3.87 2.99 7.94
C THR A 45 -2.37 3.13 8.20
N LEU A 46 -1.65 3.84 7.32
CA LEU A 46 -0.21 4.08 7.47
C LEU A 46 0.11 4.90 8.72
N ASN A 47 -0.68 5.95 8.98
CA ASN A 47 -0.53 6.77 10.18
C ASN A 47 -0.80 5.99 11.47
N LEU A 48 -1.83 5.12 11.49
CA LEU A 48 -2.09 4.24 12.63
C LEU A 48 -0.93 3.28 12.90
N ALA A 49 -0.20 2.88 11.86
CA ALA A 49 1.03 2.10 11.96
C ALA A 49 2.28 2.93 12.33
N GLY A 50 2.13 4.23 12.61
CA GLY A 50 3.22 5.14 12.99
C GLY A 50 4.01 5.73 11.82
N LEU A 51 3.58 5.50 10.58
CA LEU A 51 4.20 6.05 9.37
C LEU A 51 3.52 7.37 9.00
N ASN A 52 4.02 8.45 9.61
CA ASN A 52 3.34 9.75 9.57
C ASN A 52 3.65 10.59 8.34
N LYS A 53 4.86 10.46 7.78
CA LYS A 53 5.27 11.13 6.55
C LYS A 53 5.14 10.18 5.37
N VAL A 54 4.24 10.51 4.44
CA VAL A 54 3.97 9.69 3.26
C VAL A 54 4.18 10.52 2.00
N TYR A 55 4.86 9.97 1.01
CA TYR A 55 4.89 10.54 -0.34
C TYR A 55 3.88 9.76 -1.19
N LEU A 56 2.83 10.44 -1.64
CA LEU A 56 1.78 9.84 -2.45
C LEU A 56 1.92 10.31 -3.89
N ASP A 57 2.27 9.36 -4.76
CA ASP A 57 2.40 9.60 -6.19
C ASP A 57 1.12 9.17 -6.91
N LEU A 58 0.56 10.08 -7.70
CA LEU A 58 -0.69 9.89 -8.43
C LEU A 58 -0.46 9.78 -9.94
N SER A 59 -1.27 8.95 -10.60
CA SER A 59 -1.30 8.83 -12.06
C SER A 59 -2.72 8.50 -12.52
N HIS A 60 -2.96 8.45 -13.83
CA HIS A 60 -4.29 8.16 -14.37
C HIS A 60 -4.24 7.44 -15.72
N ALA A 61 -4.82 6.24 -15.79
CA ALA A 61 -4.79 5.38 -16.99
C ALA A 61 -5.44 6.05 -18.22
N GLY A 62 -6.46 6.89 -17.97
CA GLY A 62 -7.13 7.70 -19.00
C GLY A 62 -6.22 8.63 -19.81
N VAL A 63 -5.11 9.12 -19.24
CA VAL A 63 -4.20 10.01 -19.97
C VAL A 63 -3.59 9.29 -21.17
N LEU A 64 -3.01 8.12 -20.93
CA LEU A 64 -2.43 7.34 -22.02
C LEU A 64 -3.50 6.76 -22.94
N ALA A 65 -4.64 6.34 -22.39
CA ALA A 65 -5.76 5.86 -23.20
C ALA A 65 -6.21 6.94 -24.22
N GLY A 66 -6.30 8.20 -23.80
CA GLY A 66 -6.63 9.31 -24.69
C GLY A 66 -5.52 9.66 -25.68
N ILE A 67 -4.24 9.51 -25.32
CA ILE A 67 -3.11 9.71 -26.26
C ILE A 67 -3.13 8.67 -27.38
N LEU A 68 -3.47 7.43 -27.04
CA LEU A 68 -3.52 6.30 -27.96
C LEU A 68 -4.90 6.10 -28.61
N ASP A 69 -5.87 6.98 -28.36
CA ASP A 69 -7.21 6.83 -28.92
C ASP A 69 -7.15 6.84 -30.46
N GLY A 70 -7.89 5.91 -31.07
CA GLY A 70 -7.87 5.65 -32.51
C GLY A 70 -6.58 5.00 -33.06
N GLN A 71 -5.59 4.65 -32.22
CA GLN A 71 -4.42 3.88 -32.64
C GLN A 71 -4.70 2.37 -32.55
N ASN A 72 -4.31 1.62 -33.58
CA ASN A 72 -4.43 0.17 -33.58
C ASN A 72 -3.06 -0.46 -33.30
N LEU A 73 -2.80 -0.80 -32.04
CA LEU A 73 -1.54 -1.38 -31.59
C LEU A 73 -1.74 -2.82 -31.13
N ALA A 74 -0.78 -3.70 -31.47
CA ALA A 74 -0.77 -5.05 -30.93
C ALA A 74 -0.52 -5.02 -29.42
N LYS A 75 -1.00 -6.04 -28.70
CA LYS A 75 -0.87 -6.12 -27.23
C LYS A 75 0.60 -6.13 -26.79
N GLU A 76 1.46 -6.77 -27.57
CA GLU A 76 2.90 -6.85 -27.35
C GLU A 76 3.56 -5.46 -27.48
N ASP A 77 3.17 -4.68 -28.49
CA ASP A 77 3.67 -3.32 -28.72
C ASP A 77 3.30 -2.38 -27.59
N VAL A 78 2.05 -2.48 -27.14
CA VAL A 78 1.52 -1.74 -25.98
C VAL A 78 2.33 -2.10 -24.72
N THR A 79 2.62 -3.38 -24.49
CA THR A 79 3.44 -3.83 -23.35
C THR A 79 4.88 -3.31 -23.42
N ALA A 80 5.50 -3.30 -24.60
CA ALA A 80 6.83 -2.75 -24.79
C ALA A 80 6.87 -1.25 -24.49
N MET A 81 5.91 -0.48 -25.03
CA MET A 81 5.76 0.95 -24.76
C MET A 81 5.59 1.24 -23.26
N TYR A 82 4.79 0.46 -22.54
CA TYR A 82 4.68 0.60 -21.08
C TYR A 82 6.01 0.50 -20.38
N SER A 83 6.78 -0.54 -20.73
CA SER A 83 8.11 -0.73 -20.13
C SER A 83 9.03 0.46 -20.40
N LEU A 84 8.96 1.06 -21.60
CA LEU A 84 9.77 2.21 -22.00
C LEU A 84 9.35 3.50 -21.28
N LEU A 85 8.04 3.72 -21.10
CA LEU A 85 7.51 4.84 -20.32
C LEU A 85 7.90 4.72 -18.85
N GLN A 86 7.72 3.53 -18.28
CA GLN A 86 8.04 3.25 -16.87
C GLN A 86 9.53 3.42 -16.56
N SER A 87 10.41 2.97 -17.46
CA SER A 87 11.86 3.18 -17.30
C SER A 87 12.33 4.57 -17.74
N LYS A 88 11.43 5.39 -18.29
CA LYS A 88 11.72 6.70 -18.91
C LYS A 88 12.85 6.60 -19.94
N ASP A 89 12.93 5.49 -20.68
CA ASP A 89 13.94 5.25 -21.73
C ASP A 89 13.59 6.06 -22.99
N ARG A 90 13.86 7.37 -22.93
CA ARG A 90 13.53 8.35 -23.97
C ARG A 90 14.09 7.97 -25.35
N PRO A 91 15.37 7.53 -25.50
CA PRO A 91 15.90 7.16 -26.81
C PRO A 91 15.13 5.98 -27.44
N ARG A 92 14.87 4.92 -26.67
CA ARG A 92 14.13 3.77 -27.20
C ARG A 92 12.66 4.05 -27.39
N LEU A 93 12.03 4.85 -26.53
CA LEU A 93 10.66 5.32 -26.71
C LEU A 93 10.52 6.14 -28.00
N ALA A 94 11.46 7.05 -28.26
CA ALA A 94 11.48 7.84 -29.48
C ALA A 94 11.62 6.97 -30.73
N GLN A 95 12.47 5.93 -30.69
CA GLN A 95 12.61 4.97 -31.78
C GLN A 95 11.33 4.14 -31.97
N TRP A 96 10.76 3.63 -30.89
CA TRP A 96 9.54 2.82 -30.93
C TRP A 96 8.35 3.61 -31.48
N ALA A 97 8.18 4.87 -31.05
CA ALA A 97 7.05 5.71 -31.42
C ALA A 97 7.13 6.29 -32.85
N GLN A 98 8.17 5.98 -33.64
CA GLN A 98 8.28 6.44 -35.04
C GLN A 98 7.15 5.90 -35.93
N CYS A 99 6.53 4.78 -35.54
CA CYS A 99 5.39 4.21 -36.26
C CYS A 99 4.07 4.96 -36.00
N LEU A 100 4.05 5.90 -35.05
CA LEU A 100 2.87 6.64 -34.63
C LEU A 100 2.79 8.02 -35.27
N PRO A 101 1.59 8.63 -35.34
CA PRO A 101 1.44 10.03 -35.73
C PRO A 101 2.32 10.94 -34.89
N ALA A 102 2.90 11.97 -35.51
CA ALA A 102 3.86 12.88 -34.85
C ALA A 102 3.33 13.48 -33.53
N LYS A 103 2.02 13.82 -33.47
CA LYS A 103 1.38 14.33 -32.25
C LYS A 103 1.33 13.29 -31.13
N THR A 104 1.02 12.04 -31.45
CA THR A 104 1.00 10.92 -30.49
C THR A 104 2.40 10.64 -29.99
N MET A 105 3.40 10.58 -30.88
CA MET A 105 4.81 10.45 -30.50
C MET A 105 5.25 11.57 -29.55
N GLN A 106 4.94 12.84 -29.87
CA GLN A 106 5.28 13.98 -29.01
C GLN A 106 4.62 13.88 -27.63
N ALA A 107 3.35 13.46 -27.57
CA ALA A 107 2.63 13.28 -26.33
C ALA A 107 3.24 12.17 -25.46
N LEU A 108 3.60 11.02 -26.06
CA LEU A 108 4.28 9.92 -25.36
C LEU A 108 5.64 10.36 -24.81
N MET A 109 6.40 11.11 -25.60
CA MET A 109 7.68 11.68 -25.14
C MET A 109 7.47 12.66 -23.99
N ALA A 110 6.41 13.48 -24.04
CA ALA A 110 6.09 14.42 -22.98
C ALA A 110 5.78 13.72 -21.65
N LEU A 111 5.11 12.55 -21.67
CA LEU A 111 4.82 11.80 -20.43
C LEU A 111 6.07 11.50 -19.60
N THR A 112 7.21 11.24 -20.24
CA THR A 112 8.48 10.97 -19.53
C THR A 112 8.99 12.14 -18.70
N GLU A 113 8.48 13.35 -18.95
CA GLU A 113 8.82 14.59 -18.25
C GLU A 113 7.68 15.10 -17.37
N LEU A 114 6.49 14.50 -17.43
CA LEU A 114 5.32 14.91 -16.66
C LEU A 114 5.28 14.18 -15.31
N ASN A 115 6.33 14.42 -14.52
CA ASN A 115 6.48 13.90 -13.17
C ASN A 115 7.01 14.95 -12.20
N GLY A 116 6.51 14.95 -10.96
CA GLY A 116 6.91 15.89 -9.90
C GLY A 116 5.72 16.61 -9.24
N PRO A 117 5.92 17.86 -8.75
CA PRO A 117 4.89 18.59 -8.01
C PRO A 117 3.59 18.75 -8.81
N CYS A 118 2.46 18.41 -8.18
CA CYS A 118 1.16 18.27 -8.86
C CYS A 118 0.78 19.49 -9.71
N ALA A 119 0.88 20.70 -9.15
CA ALA A 119 0.50 21.93 -9.87
C ALA A 119 1.32 22.16 -11.15
N GLN A 120 2.62 21.86 -11.11
CA GLN A 120 3.51 22.01 -12.25
C GLN A 120 3.22 20.95 -13.32
N VAL A 121 2.98 19.70 -12.90
CA VAL A 121 2.64 18.59 -13.80
C VAL A 121 1.30 18.84 -14.47
N LEU A 122 0.24 19.20 -13.72
CA LEU A 122 -1.10 19.47 -14.28
C LEU A 122 -1.07 20.63 -15.28
N THR A 123 -0.36 21.71 -14.98
CA THR A 123 -0.19 22.86 -15.89
C THR A 123 0.56 22.44 -17.15
N SER A 124 1.66 21.71 -17.01
CA SER A 124 2.47 21.24 -18.12
C SER A 124 1.72 20.23 -18.99
N ALA A 125 0.94 19.33 -18.38
CA ALA A 125 0.13 18.34 -19.08
C ALA A 125 -0.95 19.00 -19.93
N LYS A 126 -1.68 19.99 -19.39
CA LYS A 126 -2.70 20.77 -20.15
C LYS A 126 -2.12 21.49 -21.38
N SER A 127 -0.83 21.81 -21.35
CA SER A 127 -0.11 22.50 -22.43
C SER A 127 0.53 21.53 -23.45
N LYS A 128 1.17 20.46 -22.97
CA LYS A 128 1.96 19.52 -23.79
C LYS A 128 1.13 18.39 -24.38
N LEU A 129 0.01 18.01 -23.76
CA LEU A 129 -0.82 16.89 -24.22
C LEU A 129 -1.89 17.35 -25.22
N PRO A 130 -2.32 16.47 -26.14
CA PRO A 130 -3.36 16.80 -27.10
C PRO A 130 -4.68 17.09 -26.39
N LYS A 131 -5.49 17.98 -26.97
CA LYS A 131 -6.87 18.20 -26.53
C LYS A 131 -7.70 16.96 -26.84
N HIS A 132 -8.14 16.28 -25.78
CA HIS A 132 -8.89 15.05 -25.88
C HIS A 132 -9.79 14.90 -24.64
N PRO A 133 -11.09 14.61 -24.78
CA PRO A 133 -12.01 14.52 -23.64
C PRO A 133 -11.52 13.57 -22.54
N ILE A 134 -11.02 12.38 -22.91
CA ILE A 134 -10.50 11.39 -21.95
C ILE A 134 -9.30 11.94 -21.16
N ILE A 135 -8.43 12.73 -21.80
CA ILE A 135 -7.26 13.34 -21.13
C ILE A 135 -7.73 14.46 -20.21
N ASP A 136 -8.62 15.33 -20.70
CA ASP A 136 -9.12 16.46 -19.94
C ASP A 136 -9.87 15.98 -18.67
N ASP A 137 -10.69 14.92 -18.78
CA ASP A 137 -11.38 14.31 -17.65
C ASP A 137 -10.40 13.68 -16.65
N ALA A 138 -9.38 12.96 -17.14
CA ALA A 138 -8.34 12.35 -16.30
C ALA A 138 -7.56 13.41 -15.50
N LEU A 139 -7.17 14.50 -16.16
CA LEU A 139 -6.45 15.60 -15.50
C LEU A 139 -7.35 16.34 -14.50
N ALA A 140 -8.64 16.48 -14.79
CA ALA A 140 -9.61 17.08 -13.85
C ALA A 140 -9.81 16.22 -12.59
N GLN A 141 -9.91 14.89 -12.75
CA GLN A 141 -9.99 13.97 -11.60
C GLN A 141 -8.73 14.00 -10.75
N LEU A 142 -7.54 14.03 -11.37
CA LEU A 142 -6.28 14.20 -10.64
C LEU A 142 -6.24 15.52 -9.86
N ASP A 143 -6.62 16.64 -10.48
CA ASP A 143 -6.68 17.96 -9.83
C ASP A 143 -7.63 17.94 -8.61
N GLN A 144 -8.81 17.33 -8.77
CA GLN A 144 -9.79 17.19 -7.70
C GLN A 144 -9.28 16.32 -6.53
N LEU A 145 -8.63 15.20 -6.83
CA LEU A 145 -8.03 14.34 -5.81
C LEU A 145 -6.86 15.02 -5.09
N VAL A 146 -5.98 15.71 -5.82
CA VAL A 146 -4.89 16.49 -5.24
C VAL A 146 -5.43 17.52 -4.25
N ALA A 147 -6.46 18.28 -4.64
CA ALA A 147 -7.08 19.27 -3.76
C ALA A 147 -7.70 18.65 -2.51
N ALA A 148 -8.40 17.52 -2.66
CA ALA A 148 -9.05 16.83 -1.54
C ALA A 148 -8.03 16.21 -0.56
N VAL A 149 -6.98 15.55 -1.07
CA VAL A 149 -5.94 14.92 -0.25
C VAL A 149 -5.08 15.96 0.45
N ALA A 150 -4.76 17.09 -0.21
CA ALA A 150 -4.06 18.21 0.42
C ALA A 150 -4.83 18.84 1.59
N GLY A 151 -6.16 18.64 1.66
CA GLY A 151 -7.00 19.07 2.77
C GLY A 151 -7.01 18.13 3.99
N LEU A 152 -6.36 16.96 3.91
CA LEU A 152 -6.24 16.04 5.04
C LEU A 152 -5.24 16.57 6.07
N SER A 153 -5.45 16.23 7.34
CA SER A 153 -4.57 16.65 8.45
C SER A 153 -3.27 15.86 8.56
N GLN A 154 -2.97 14.98 7.61
CA GLN A 154 -1.79 14.11 7.63
C GLN A 154 -0.64 14.75 6.84
N ASP A 155 0.61 14.45 7.25
CA ASP A 155 1.81 14.92 6.55
C ASP A 155 2.03 14.10 5.28
N VAL A 156 1.41 14.56 4.19
CA VAL A 156 1.46 13.91 2.88
C VAL A 156 2.08 14.84 1.85
N GLU A 157 3.16 14.39 1.23
CA GLU A 157 3.73 15.04 0.06
C GLU A 157 3.12 14.44 -1.21
N LEU A 158 2.49 15.28 -2.03
CA LEU A 158 1.80 14.85 -3.24
C LEU A 158 2.68 15.09 -4.47
N SER A 159 2.78 14.06 -5.31
CA SER A 159 3.35 14.16 -6.65
C SER A 159 2.41 13.53 -7.68
N ILE A 160 2.63 13.89 -8.94
CA ILE A 160 2.03 13.18 -10.07
C ILE A 160 3.17 12.62 -10.92
N ASP A 161 3.05 11.39 -11.40
CA ASP A 161 3.87 10.82 -12.47
C ASP A 161 2.98 10.19 -13.54
N LEU A 162 2.75 10.91 -14.64
CA LEU A 162 1.90 10.44 -15.73
C LEU A 162 2.54 9.31 -16.57
N ALA A 163 3.79 8.94 -16.30
CA ALA A 163 4.45 7.77 -16.86
C ALA A 163 4.47 6.57 -15.90
N ASP A 164 4.04 6.72 -14.64
CA ASP A 164 3.89 5.59 -13.72
C ASP A 164 2.63 4.78 -14.05
N LEU A 165 2.82 3.81 -14.94
CA LEU A 165 1.78 2.97 -15.51
C LEU A 165 1.87 1.53 -14.98
N ARG A 166 2.44 1.36 -13.78
CA ARG A 166 2.51 0.05 -13.11
C ARG A 166 1.11 -0.50 -12.92
N GLY A 167 0.87 -1.69 -13.47
CA GLY A 167 -0.44 -2.31 -13.38
C GLY A 167 -1.46 -1.79 -14.39
N TYR A 168 -1.05 -1.02 -15.40
CA TYR A 168 -1.95 -0.44 -16.40
C TYR A 168 -2.94 -1.44 -17.01
N GLN A 169 -2.52 -2.71 -17.20
CA GLN A 169 -3.36 -3.74 -17.82
C GLN A 169 -4.68 -4.00 -17.10
N TYR A 170 -4.82 -3.59 -15.83
CA TYR A 170 -6.04 -3.75 -15.04
C TYR A 170 -6.63 -2.42 -14.53
N HIS A 171 -5.91 -1.31 -14.61
CA HIS A 171 -6.40 0.00 -14.16
C HIS A 171 -7.19 0.75 -15.25
N SER A 172 -8.32 1.35 -14.86
CA SER A 172 -9.22 2.10 -15.76
C SER A 172 -9.31 3.59 -15.42
N GLY A 173 -8.72 4.04 -14.30
CA GLY A 173 -8.82 5.42 -13.83
C GLY A 173 -7.58 5.86 -13.06
N VAL A 174 -7.77 6.54 -11.94
CA VAL A 174 -6.67 6.96 -11.05
C VAL A 174 -5.87 5.76 -10.55
N MET A 175 -4.57 5.94 -10.45
CA MET A 175 -3.61 5.01 -9.87
C MET A 175 -2.80 5.77 -8.83
N PHE A 176 -2.42 5.09 -7.75
CA PHE A 176 -1.62 5.71 -6.71
C PHE A 176 -0.64 4.73 -6.07
N ALA A 177 0.51 5.25 -5.66
CA ALA A 177 1.52 4.54 -4.91
C ALA A 177 1.97 5.40 -3.72
N ALA A 178 1.99 4.78 -2.54
CA ALA A 178 2.45 5.43 -1.32
C ALA A 178 3.88 4.97 -1.01
N TYR A 179 4.74 5.93 -0.67
CA TYR A 179 6.13 5.71 -0.28
C TYR A 179 6.38 6.30 1.10
N VAL A 180 7.39 5.75 1.76
CA VAL A 180 7.89 6.18 3.07
C VAL A 180 9.40 6.20 3.03
N ASP A 181 10.05 7.00 3.88
CA ASP A 181 11.50 7.21 3.85
C ASP A 181 12.32 5.90 4.02
N GLN A 182 11.74 4.90 4.68
CA GLN A 182 12.42 3.66 5.06
C GLN A 182 12.53 2.63 3.92
N LEU A 183 11.82 2.82 2.80
CA LEU A 183 11.78 1.85 1.71
C LEU A 183 12.07 2.49 0.34
N PRO A 184 12.86 1.82 -0.52
CA PRO A 184 13.04 2.27 -1.91
C PRO A 184 11.86 1.92 -2.83
N GLN A 185 11.03 0.95 -2.45
CA GLN A 185 9.79 0.57 -3.12
C GLN A 185 8.57 1.16 -2.40
N PRO A 186 7.41 1.31 -3.08
CA PRO A 186 6.21 1.78 -2.39
C PRO A 186 5.74 0.75 -1.37
N ILE A 187 5.26 1.26 -0.22
CA ILE A 187 4.69 0.44 0.84
C ILE A 187 3.26 -0.03 0.49
N ALA A 188 2.55 0.75 -0.31
CA ALA A 188 1.20 0.43 -0.74
C ALA A 188 0.94 0.91 -2.17
N ARG A 189 0.01 0.23 -2.85
CA ARG A 189 -0.46 0.59 -4.19
C ARG A 189 -1.97 0.48 -4.26
N GLY A 190 -2.57 1.28 -5.11
CA GLY A 190 -3.99 1.22 -5.36
C GLY A 190 -4.40 1.96 -6.62
N GLY A 191 -5.70 1.97 -6.86
CA GLY A 191 -6.30 2.66 -8.00
C GLY A 191 -7.61 2.05 -8.43
N ARG A 192 -8.19 2.64 -9.47
CA ARG A 192 -9.47 2.24 -10.07
C ARG A 192 -9.29 1.16 -11.13
N TYR A 193 -10.18 0.17 -11.17
CA TYR A 193 -10.11 -1.01 -12.03
C TYR A 193 -11.52 -1.55 -12.41
N ASP A 194 -12.33 -0.72 -13.05
CA ASP A 194 -13.77 -0.98 -13.30
C ASP A 194 -14.07 -2.20 -14.19
N HIS A 195 -13.05 -2.70 -14.92
CA HIS A 195 -13.20 -3.76 -15.92
C HIS A 195 -12.76 -5.15 -15.45
N VAL A 196 -12.16 -5.29 -14.26
CA VAL A 196 -11.68 -6.60 -13.76
C VAL A 196 -12.80 -7.63 -13.65
N GLY A 197 -14.01 -7.17 -13.28
CA GLY A 197 -15.20 -8.03 -13.20
C GLY A 197 -15.66 -8.61 -14.54
N GLN A 198 -15.22 -8.06 -15.68
CA GLN A 198 -15.61 -8.53 -17.01
C GLN A 198 -15.20 -10.00 -17.23
N ALA A 199 -14.04 -10.40 -16.72
CA ALA A 199 -13.57 -11.79 -16.75
C ALA A 199 -14.50 -12.75 -15.99
N PHE A 200 -15.33 -12.23 -15.08
CA PHE A 200 -16.28 -12.96 -14.23
C PHE A 200 -17.74 -12.72 -14.63
N GLY A 201 -17.98 -12.13 -15.80
CA GLY A 201 -19.33 -11.99 -16.39
C GLY A 201 -20.04 -10.67 -16.13
N ARG A 202 -19.46 -9.72 -15.37
CA ARG A 202 -19.97 -8.34 -15.32
C ARG A 202 -18.90 -7.31 -14.96
N SER A 203 -18.81 -6.22 -15.72
CA SER A 203 -18.05 -5.05 -15.29
C SER A 203 -18.78 -4.34 -14.15
N ARG A 204 -18.04 -3.89 -13.14
CA ARG A 204 -18.56 -3.11 -12.02
C ARG A 204 -17.47 -2.14 -11.56
N PRO A 205 -17.80 -0.86 -11.37
CA PRO A 205 -16.82 0.10 -10.88
C PRO A 205 -16.15 -0.36 -9.61
N ALA A 206 -14.83 -0.23 -9.52
CA ALA A 206 -14.06 -0.74 -8.41
C ALA A 206 -12.79 0.08 -8.20
N THR A 207 -12.45 0.35 -6.95
CA THR A 207 -11.22 1.05 -6.55
C THR A 207 -10.80 0.61 -5.16
N GLY A 208 -9.52 0.70 -4.86
CA GLY A 208 -8.99 0.34 -3.55
C GLY A 208 -7.48 0.27 -3.53
N PHE A 209 -6.94 -0.40 -2.51
CA PHE A 209 -5.50 -0.48 -2.28
C PHE A 209 -5.09 -1.79 -1.61
N SER A 210 -3.80 -2.09 -1.71
CA SER A 210 -3.15 -3.20 -1.02
C SER A 210 -1.74 -2.82 -0.55
N LEU A 211 -1.26 -3.53 0.47
CA LEU A 211 0.09 -3.45 1.04
C LEU A 211 0.52 -4.82 1.62
N ASP A 212 1.81 -5.01 1.84
CA ASP A 212 2.33 -6.17 2.59
C ASP A 212 2.34 -5.86 4.09
N LEU A 213 1.55 -6.62 4.85
CA LEU A 213 1.39 -6.43 6.29
C LEU A 213 2.68 -6.71 7.07
N LEU A 214 3.52 -7.64 6.61
CA LEU A 214 4.79 -7.93 7.29
C LEU A 214 5.78 -6.80 7.09
N THR A 215 5.87 -6.24 5.88
CA THR A 215 6.62 -5.02 5.63
C THR A 215 6.13 -3.86 6.49
N LEU A 216 4.81 -3.64 6.59
CA LEU A 216 4.24 -2.61 7.46
C LEU A 216 4.60 -2.83 8.93
N ALA A 217 4.44 -4.06 9.45
CA ALA A 217 4.74 -4.40 10.83
C ALA A 217 6.23 -4.23 11.19
N ASN A 218 7.14 -4.53 10.26
CA ASN A 218 8.58 -4.36 10.46
C ASN A 218 9.01 -2.88 10.52
N LEU A 219 8.23 -1.98 9.92
CA LEU A 219 8.50 -0.54 9.94
C LEU A 219 7.75 0.19 11.05
N ALA A 220 6.66 -0.40 11.54
CA ALA A 220 5.91 0.16 12.64
C ALA A 220 6.81 0.28 13.90
N PRO A 221 6.61 1.32 14.73
CA PRO A 221 7.30 1.42 16.00
C PRO A 221 7.16 0.12 16.79
N THR A 222 8.26 -0.35 17.38
CA THR A 222 8.26 -1.56 18.20
C THR A 222 7.19 -1.44 19.26
N ALA A 223 6.25 -2.40 19.28
CA ALA A 223 5.24 -2.45 20.32
C ALA A 223 5.92 -2.49 21.70
N GLU A 224 5.39 -1.73 22.66
CA GLU A 224 5.82 -1.86 24.04
C GLU A 224 5.68 -3.32 24.47
N ARG A 225 6.73 -3.86 25.10
CA ARG A 225 6.69 -5.22 25.63
C ARG A 225 5.53 -5.32 26.63
N LYS A 226 4.74 -6.37 26.52
CA LYS A 226 3.59 -6.56 27.42
C LYS A 226 4.08 -7.00 28.80
N SER A 227 3.46 -6.50 29.86
CA SER A 227 3.68 -7.02 31.20
C SER A 227 3.27 -8.50 31.26
N ALA A 228 4.10 -9.33 31.89
CA ALA A 228 3.83 -10.74 32.12
C ALA A 228 4.17 -11.15 33.56
N ILE A 229 3.48 -12.18 34.03
CA ILE A 229 3.66 -12.77 35.36
C ILE A 229 4.48 -14.05 35.19
N LEU A 230 5.61 -14.15 35.88
CA LEU A 230 6.36 -15.39 35.97
C LEU A 230 5.74 -16.32 37.00
N ALA A 231 5.60 -17.60 36.67
CA ALA A 231 5.16 -18.62 37.59
C ALA A 231 6.19 -19.75 37.62
N PRO A 232 6.57 -20.29 38.80
CA PRO A 232 7.39 -21.49 38.82
C PRO A 232 6.55 -22.67 38.31
N TRP A 233 7.14 -23.58 37.55
CA TRP A 233 6.47 -24.82 37.20
C TRP A 233 6.39 -25.74 38.41
N SER A 234 5.18 -26.22 38.75
CA SER A 234 4.99 -27.23 39.79
C SER A 234 3.67 -27.99 39.62
N ALA A 235 3.55 -29.16 40.25
CA ALA A 235 2.33 -29.97 40.25
C ALA A 235 1.28 -29.52 41.31
N ASP A 236 1.43 -28.32 41.90
CA ASP A 236 0.51 -27.80 42.91
C ASP A 236 -0.85 -27.42 42.27
N PRO A 237 -1.97 -28.08 42.65
CA PRO A 237 -3.28 -27.76 42.09
C PRO A 237 -3.71 -26.31 42.35
N ALA A 238 -3.31 -25.72 43.47
CA ALA A 238 -3.63 -24.33 43.79
C ALA A 238 -2.88 -23.35 42.88
N LEU A 239 -1.65 -23.68 42.48
CA LEU A 239 -0.91 -22.90 41.49
C LEU A 239 -1.63 -22.96 40.14
N SER A 240 -1.96 -24.18 39.68
CA SER A 240 -2.63 -24.38 38.39
C SER A 240 -3.96 -23.62 38.31
N ALA A 241 -4.76 -23.64 39.38
CA ALA A 241 -5.98 -22.86 39.49
C ALA A 241 -5.72 -21.35 39.41
N LYS A 242 -4.67 -20.85 40.10
CA LYS A 242 -4.32 -19.42 40.09
C LYS A 242 -3.80 -18.96 38.73
N VAL A 243 -2.99 -19.78 38.06
CA VAL A 243 -2.51 -19.51 36.69
C VAL A 243 -3.70 -19.46 35.72
N ALA A 244 -4.64 -20.39 35.81
CA ALA A 244 -5.86 -20.39 34.99
C ALA A 244 -6.74 -19.15 35.26
N GLU A 245 -6.92 -18.76 36.53
CA GLU A 245 -7.63 -17.54 36.92
C GLU A 245 -7.02 -16.29 36.24
N LEU A 246 -5.69 -16.13 36.34
CA LEU A 246 -4.97 -15.00 35.76
C LEU A 246 -5.08 -14.99 34.22
N ARG A 247 -4.87 -16.14 33.57
CA ARG A 247 -5.02 -16.26 32.11
C ARG A 247 -6.45 -15.94 31.65
N ASN A 248 -7.47 -16.37 32.39
CA ASN A 248 -8.87 -16.03 32.12
C ASN A 248 -9.18 -14.54 32.33
N ALA A 249 -8.42 -13.86 33.19
CA ALA A 249 -8.49 -12.41 33.37
C ALA A 249 -7.72 -11.62 32.29
N GLY A 250 -7.09 -12.30 31.33
CA GLY A 250 -6.33 -11.69 30.24
C GLY A 250 -4.85 -11.42 30.56
N GLU A 251 -4.36 -11.88 31.72
CA GLU A 251 -2.94 -11.77 32.08
C GLU A 251 -2.11 -12.80 31.31
N VAL A 252 -0.89 -12.39 30.94
CA VAL A 252 0.11 -13.31 30.37
C VAL A 252 0.87 -13.95 31.52
N VAL A 253 0.75 -15.27 31.67
CA VAL A 253 1.47 -16.04 32.69
C VAL A 253 2.44 -17.02 32.03
N ILE A 254 3.73 -16.83 32.28
CA ILE A 254 4.81 -17.67 31.76
C ILE A 254 5.27 -18.61 32.86
N GLU A 255 5.03 -19.91 32.67
CA GLU A 255 5.47 -20.94 33.59
C GLU A 255 6.91 -21.37 33.25
N VAL A 256 7.80 -21.32 34.24
CA VAL A 256 9.24 -21.55 34.05
C VAL A 256 9.70 -22.78 34.81
N ILE A 257 10.53 -23.61 34.17
CA ILE A 257 11.20 -24.71 34.84
C ILE A 257 12.22 -24.14 35.82
N ALA A 258 12.34 -24.77 37.00
CA ALA A 258 13.28 -24.34 38.02
C ALA A 258 14.72 -24.27 37.47
N GLY A 259 15.35 -23.10 37.59
CA GLY A 259 16.72 -22.86 37.14
C GLY A 259 16.85 -22.22 35.75
N GLU A 260 15.73 -22.03 35.03
CA GLU A 260 15.73 -21.29 33.77
C GLU A 260 15.34 -19.82 33.98
N ASN A 261 16.01 -18.93 33.25
CA ASN A 261 15.61 -17.53 33.15
C ASN A 261 14.77 -17.33 31.89
N VAL A 262 13.66 -16.60 32.02
CA VAL A 262 12.84 -16.19 30.89
C VAL A 262 13.30 -14.80 30.43
N GLU A 263 13.92 -14.76 29.25
CA GLU A 263 14.15 -13.51 28.53
C GLU A 263 13.46 -13.61 27.18
N THR A 264 12.32 -12.93 27.04
CA THR A 264 11.50 -12.91 25.81
C THR A 264 11.50 -11.51 25.22
N ALA A 265 11.53 -11.41 23.89
CA ALA A 265 11.45 -10.13 23.20
C ALA A 265 10.09 -9.44 23.40
N GLU A 266 9.02 -10.21 23.59
CA GLU A 266 7.63 -9.73 23.64
C GLU A 266 7.17 -9.27 25.02
N TYR A 267 7.76 -9.78 26.10
CA TYR A 267 7.27 -9.58 27.46
C TYR A 267 8.30 -8.98 28.41
N ILE A 268 7.82 -8.11 29.31
CA ILE A 268 8.55 -7.70 30.51
C ILE A 268 7.93 -8.45 31.68
N CYS A 269 8.71 -9.33 32.29
CA CYS A 269 8.27 -10.06 33.47
C CYS A 269 8.41 -9.16 34.71
N ASP A 270 7.43 -8.29 34.93
CA ASP A 270 7.39 -7.31 36.01
C ASP A 270 6.83 -7.85 37.33
N ARG A 271 6.25 -9.05 37.29
CA ARG A 271 5.57 -9.71 38.39
C ARG A 271 5.90 -11.20 38.43
N GLU A 272 5.73 -11.80 39.59
CA GLU A 272 5.88 -13.24 39.78
C GLU A 272 4.86 -13.83 40.76
N LEU A 273 4.55 -15.12 40.59
CA LEU A 273 3.74 -15.89 41.53
C LEU A 273 4.65 -16.52 42.57
N LEU A 274 4.49 -16.10 43.83
CA LEU A 274 5.16 -16.70 44.97
C LEU A 274 4.14 -17.38 45.88
N LYS A 275 4.53 -18.55 46.40
CA LYS A 275 3.76 -19.24 47.42
C LYS A 275 4.00 -18.56 48.77
N GLN A 276 2.96 -17.93 49.31
CA GLN A 276 2.96 -17.30 50.62
C GLN A 276 1.94 -18.01 51.50
N ALA A 277 2.42 -18.69 52.55
CA ALA A 277 1.61 -19.62 53.34
C ALA A 277 0.95 -20.69 52.45
N ASN A 278 -0.39 -20.78 52.45
CA ASN A 278 -1.16 -21.75 51.67
C ASN A 278 -1.77 -21.17 50.37
N ALA A 279 -1.35 -19.98 49.94
CA ALA A 279 -1.87 -19.33 48.74
C ALA A 279 -0.76 -18.89 47.79
N TRP A 280 -1.10 -18.81 46.50
CA TRP A 280 -0.25 -18.26 45.44
C TRP A 280 -0.64 -16.82 45.16
N ASN A 281 0.30 -15.90 45.40
CA ASN A 281 0.07 -14.46 45.27
C ASN A 281 0.97 -13.87 44.19
N VAL A 282 0.40 -12.96 43.40
CA VAL A 282 1.18 -12.15 42.45
C VAL A 282 1.90 -11.06 43.23
N VAL A 283 3.22 -11.03 43.11
CA VAL A 283 4.07 -9.98 43.68
C VAL A 283 4.82 -9.26 42.57
N LYS A 284 5.19 -8.00 42.82
CA LYS A 284 6.02 -7.23 41.89
C LYS A 284 7.48 -7.65 42.05
N LYS A 285 8.19 -7.82 40.94
CA LYS A 285 9.65 -8.02 40.94
C LYS A 285 10.40 -6.72 41.23
#